data_AF-A0A536EIP1-F1
#
_entry.id   AF-A0A536EIP1-F1
#
_cell.length_a   1.000
_cell.length_b   1.000
_cell.length_c   1.000
_cell.angle_alpha   90.00
_cell.angle_beta   90.00
_cell.angle_gamma   90.00
#
_symmetry.space_group_name_H-M   'P 1'
#
loop_
_entity.id
_entity.type
_entity.pdbx_description
1 polymer ?
#
loop_
_entity_poly.entity_id
_entity_poly.type
_entity_poly.pdbx_seq_one_letter_code
_entity_poly.pdbx_strand_id
1 'polypeptide(L)'
;VLMLSECLRAELAPHGIGVSAICPGIIDTDIVRSAHYAGEDGGGPDRRREAAMRLYRRRAYSADRVAERILVAVRRNVAVMPV
;
A
#
# COMPACT_ATOMS: atom_id res chain seq x y z
N VAL A 1 10.28 0.93 -1.44
CA VAL A 1 9.79 1.44 -2.74
C VAL A 1 10.11 2.92 -2.96
N LEU A 2 10.15 3.77 -1.92
CA LEU A 2 10.31 5.22 -2.06
C LEU A 2 11.51 5.63 -2.94
N MET A 3 12.73 5.26 -2.55
CA MET A 3 13.95 5.65 -3.28
C MET A 3 13.94 5.17 -4.75
N LEU A 4 13.48 3.94 -5.01
CA LEU A 4 13.32 3.44 -6.38
C LEU A 4 12.36 4.32 -7.20
N SER A 5 11.21 4.67 -6.64
CA SER A 5 10.22 5.53 -7.30
C SER A 5 10.77 6.94 -7.55
N GLU A 6 11.57 7.48 -6.63
CA GLU A 6 12.22 8.79 -6.79
C GLU A 6 13.28 8.77 -7.91
N CYS A 7 14.10 7.72 -7.98
CA CYS A 7 15.06 7.52 -9.08
C CYS A 7 14.34 7.44 -10.43
N LEU A 8 13.32 6.58 -10.54
CA LEU A 8 12.54 6.42 -11.78
C LEU A 8 11.85 7.72 -12.19
N ARG A 9 11.36 8.51 -11.23
CA ARG A 9 10.76 9.81 -11.51
C ARG A 9 11.74 10.74 -12.22
N ALA A 10 12.99 10.79 -11.76
CA ALA A 10 14.02 11.61 -12.38
C ALA A 10 14.42 11.07 -13.77
N GLU A 11 14.60 9.76 -13.88
CA GLU A 11 15.01 9.09 -15.13
C GLU A 11 13.96 9.19 -16.23
N LEU A 12 12.67 9.11 -15.88
CA LEU A 12 11.56 9.11 -16.84
C LEU A 12 11.00 10.50 -17.15
N ALA A 13 11.39 11.53 -16.41
CA ALA A 13 10.94 12.91 -16.64
C ALA A 13 11.23 13.45 -18.05
N PRO A 14 12.41 13.19 -18.67
CA PRO A 14 12.68 13.62 -20.06
C PRO A 14 11.74 12.98 -21.09
N HIS A 15 11.14 11.84 -20.75
CA HIS A 15 10.17 11.14 -21.59
C HIS A 15 8.72 11.58 -21.33
N GLY A 16 8.49 12.58 -20.47
CA GLY A 16 7.16 13.06 -20.11
C GLY A 16 6.36 12.10 -19.23
N ILE A 17 7.01 11.13 -18.59
CA ILE A 17 6.36 10.12 -17.74
C ILE A 17 6.51 10.52 -16.26
N GLY A 18 5.38 10.66 -15.57
CA GLY A 18 5.33 10.92 -14.13
C GLY A 18 5.36 9.63 -13.32
N VAL A 19 6.01 9.66 -12.15
CA VAL A 19 6.07 8.54 -11.19
C VAL A 19 5.65 9.02 -9.81
N SER A 20 4.73 8.30 -9.16
CA SER A 20 4.21 8.60 -7.83
C SER A 20 4.41 7.41 -6.89
N ALA A 21 5.05 7.63 -5.75
CA ALA A 21 5.11 6.66 -4.65
C ALA A 21 3.87 6.80 -3.77
N ILE A 22 3.10 5.71 -3.61
CA ILE A 22 1.96 5.66 -2.69
C ILE A 22 2.43 4.98 -1.41
N CYS A 23 2.29 5.68 -0.29
CA CYS A 23 2.76 5.22 1.01
C CYS A 23 1.56 5.03 1.95
N PRO A 24 0.83 3.89 1.83
CA PRO A 24 -0.32 3.62 2.67
C PRO A 24 0.09 3.20 4.08
N GLY A 25 -0.70 3.63 5.07
CA GLY A 25 -0.71 3.05 6.41
C GLY A 25 -1.54 1.75 6.48
N ILE A 26 -2.36 1.62 7.52
CA ILE A 26 -3.24 0.45 7.70
C ILE A 26 -4.51 0.63 6.85
N ILE A 27 -4.67 -0.23 5.84
CA ILE A 27 -5.80 -0.23 4.91
C ILE A 27 -6.55 -1.55 5.02
N ASP A 28 -7.87 -1.49 5.13
CA ASP A 28 -8.74 -2.66 5.19
C ASP A 28 -8.80 -3.35 3.81
N THR A 29 -7.92 -4.33 3.62
CA THR A 29 -7.78 -5.16 2.42
C THR A 29 -7.52 -6.60 2.81
N ASP A 30 -7.56 -7.52 1.84
CA ASP A 30 -7.25 -8.93 2.08
C ASP A 30 -5.75 -9.22 2.29
N ILE A 31 -4.87 -8.22 2.32
CA ILE A 31 -3.42 -8.44 2.49
C ILE A 31 -3.07 -9.24 3.75
N VAL A 32 -3.80 -9.01 4.85
CA VAL A 32 -3.61 -9.76 6.10
C VAL A 32 -4.09 -11.20 5.95
N ARG A 33 -5.12 -11.44 5.14
CA ARG A 33 -5.64 -12.79 4.90
C ARG A 33 -4.67 -13.59 4.03
N SER A 34 -4.14 -12.99 2.96
CA SER A 34 -3.30 -13.68 1.98
C SER A 34 -1.80 -13.62 2.27
N ALA A 35 -1.37 -12.83 3.26
CA ALA A 35 0.04 -12.73 3.62
C ALA A 35 0.58 -14.09 4.06
N HIS A 36 1.78 -14.41 3.61
CA HIS A 36 2.58 -15.48 4.18
C HIS A 36 3.21 -15.00 5.47
N TYR A 37 2.92 -15.67 6.59
CA TYR A 37 3.51 -15.33 7.87
C TYR A 37 4.72 -16.23 8.11
N ALA A 38 5.91 -15.63 8.27
CA ALA A 38 7.12 -16.37 8.56
C ALA A 38 6.93 -17.19 9.86
N GLY A 39 7.15 -18.51 9.77
CA GLY A 39 6.95 -19.45 10.89
C GLY A 39 5.60 -20.17 10.91
N GLU A 40 4.82 -20.17 9.82
CA GLU A 40 3.53 -20.88 9.67
C GLU A 40 3.64 -22.42 9.57
N ASP A 41 4.80 -23.04 9.84
CA ASP A 41 5.06 -24.49 9.69
C ASP A 41 4.29 -25.40 10.68
N GLY A 42 3.27 -24.90 11.37
CA GLY A 42 2.66 -25.54 12.54
C GLY A 42 1.13 -25.47 12.60
N GLY A 43 0.42 -25.83 11.52
CA GLY A 43 -0.91 -26.47 11.50
C GLY A 43 -2.11 -25.88 12.27
N GLY A 44 -1.98 -24.76 12.98
CA GLY A 44 -3.05 -24.13 13.76
C GLY A 44 -3.53 -22.80 13.18
N PRO A 45 -4.77 -22.36 13.47
CA PRO A 45 -5.25 -21.05 13.04
C PRO A 45 -4.35 -19.96 13.63
N ASP A 46 -3.71 -19.19 12.75
CA ASP A 46 -2.78 -18.13 13.15
C ASP A 46 -3.54 -17.00 13.86
N ARG A 47 -3.55 -17.07 15.21
CA ARG A 47 -4.14 -16.04 16.08
C ARG A 47 -3.61 -14.63 15.75
N ARG A 48 -2.39 -14.52 15.18
CA ARG A 48 -1.81 -13.24 14.74
C ARG A 48 -2.54 -12.71 13.51
N ARG A 49 -2.83 -13.56 12.52
CA ARG A 49 -3.65 -13.21 11.35
C ARG A 49 -5.01 -12.68 11.78
N GLU A 50 -5.74 -13.39 12.65
CA GLU A 50 -7.05 -12.93 13.12
C GLU A 50 -6.99 -11.59 13.89
N ALA A 51 -5.97 -11.42 14.75
CA ALA A 51 -5.77 -10.18 15.48
C ALA A 51 -5.47 -9.00 14.53
N ALA A 52 -4.63 -9.22 13.53
CA ALA A 52 -4.34 -8.24 12.49
C ALA A 52 -5.58 -7.91 11.65
N MET A 53 -6.39 -8.90 11.28
CA MET A 53 -7.65 -8.67 10.55
C MET A 53 -8.61 -7.78 11.36
N ARG A 54 -8.73 -8.04 12.68
CA ARG A 54 -9.55 -7.20 13.57
C ARG A 54 -9.02 -5.77 13.67
N LEU A 55 -7.70 -5.59 13.72
CA LEU A 55 -7.07 -4.27 13.79
C LEU A 55 -7.31 -3.46 12.50
N TYR A 56 -7.12 -4.09 11.34
CA TYR A 56 -7.24 -3.44 10.03
C TYR A 56 -8.70 -3.00 9.78
N ARG A 57 -9.67 -3.87 10.08
CA ARG A 57 -11.10 -3.53 10.00
C ARG A 57 -11.51 -2.40 10.95
N ARG A 58 -10.92 -2.33 12.16
CA ARG A 58 -11.22 -1.24 13.11
C ARG A 58 -10.77 0.12 12.59
N ARG A 59 -9.67 0.19 11.84
CA ARG A 59 -9.20 1.43 11.23
C ARG A 59 -10.12 1.90 10.09
N ALA A 60 -10.82 0.96 9.45
CA ALA A 60 -11.86 1.17 8.43
C ALA A 60 -11.45 2.10 7.29
N TYR A 61 -10.15 2.20 6.98
CA TYR A 61 -9.69 2.95 5.82
C TYR A 61 -9.77 2.03 4.60
N SER A 62 -10.73 2.31 3.73
CA SER A 62 -11.08 1.47 2.59
C SER A 62 -10.09 1.62 1.42
N ALA A 63 -9.95 0.58 0.60
CA ALA A 63 -9.23 0.63 -0.66
C ALA A 63 -9.74 1.73 -1.61
N ASP A 64 -11.06 1.99 -1.65
CA ASP A 64 -11.65 3.03 -2.51
C ASP A 64 -11.10 4.43 -2.21
N ARG A 65 -10.95 4.77 -0.93
CA ARG A 65 -10.31 6.03 -0.51
C ARG A 65 -8.84 6.10 -0.96
N VAL A 66 -8.11 4.99 -0.93
CA VAL A 66 -6.75 4.94 -1.48
C VAL A 66 -6.77 5.19 -2.99
N ALA A 67 -7.71 4.57 -3.71
CA ALA A 67 -7.85 4.75 -5.15
C ALA A 67 -8.12 6.21 -5.53
N GLU A 68 -8.99 6.91 -4.79
CA GLU A 68 -9.22 8.35 -4.98
C GLU A 68 -7.93 9.17 -4.80
N ARG A 69 -7.11 8.84 -3.79
CA ARG A 69 -5.81 9.51 -3.57
C ARG A 69 -4.81 9.22 -4.69
N ILE A 70 -4.80 8.00 -5.23
CA ILE A 70 -3.98 7.63 -6.38
C ILE A 70 -4.38 8.46 -7.61
N LEU A 71 -5.67 8.60 -7.89
CA LEU A 71 -6.15 9.43 -9.01
C LEU A 71 -5.75 10.90 -8.86
N VAL A 72 -5.70 11.42 -7.63
CA VAL A 72 -5.16 12.76 -7.36
C VAL A 72 -3.65 12.82 -7.63
N ALA A 73 -2.89 11.82 -7.18
CA ALA A 73 -1.44 11.76 -7.38
C ALA A 73 -1.08 11.75 -8.87
N VAL A 74 -1.78 10.94 -9.68
CA VAL A 74 -1.57 10.87 -11.12
C VAL A 74 -1.92 12.21 -11.79
N ARG A 75 -3.13 12.74 -11.57
CA ARG A 75 -3.58 13.99 -12.22
C ARG A 75 -2.69 15.19 -11.90
N ARG A 76 -2.13 15.24 -10.70
CA ARG A 76 -1.28 16.35 -10.23
C ARG A 76 0.21 16.04 -10.30
N ASN A 77 0.58 14.88 -10.83
CA ASN A 77 1.95 14.36 -10.87
C ASN A 77 2.68 14.53 -9.51
N VAL A 78 2.04 14.12 -8.41
CA VAL A 78 2.60 14.22 -7.06
C VAL A 78 3.66 13.14 -6.86
N ALA A 79 4.87 13.50 -6.42
CA ALA A 79 5.97 12.54 -6.24
C ALA A 79 5.70 11.51 -5.13
N VAL A 80 5.17 11.95 -3.99
CA VAL A 80 4.90 11.09 -2.82
C VAL A 80 3.51 11.38 -2.28
N MET A 81 2.67 10.35 -2.20
CA MET A 81 1.30 10.43 -1.70
C MET A 81 1.18 9.57 -0.43
N PRO A 82 1.24 10.16 0.77
CA PRO A 82 0.91 9.46 2.00
C PRO A 82 -0.61 9.22 2.04
N VAL A 83 -0.99 7.99 2.41
CA VAL A 83 -2.40 7.55 2.47
C VAL A 83 -2.70 6.83 3.78
#